data_AF-A0A928J3P3-F1
#
_entry.id   AF-A0A928J3P3-F1
#
_cell.length_a   1.000
_cell.length_b   1.000
_cell.length_c   1.000
_cell.angle_alpha   90.00
_cell.angle_beta   90.00
_cell.angle_gamma   90.00
#
_symmetry.space_group_name_H-M   'P 1'
#
loop_
_entity.id
_entity.type
_entity.pdbx_description
1 polymer ?
#
loop_
_entity_poly.entity_id
_entity_poly.type
_entity_poly.pdbx_seq_one_letter_code
_entity_poly.pdbx_strand_id
1 'polypeptide(L)'
;MKKFTWRLLALLLAMLFVMPMLAACNDPDDQPPDDGGGGEPTVEKEIDIYFIAGQSNAAGTTKIENADTIYADYPELKNGTDPYILYAGNSAGNSPNNTVTYNWGGVKMGLGSNANNFGPEVGMAKELSKYYNAETGKVAGIIKYTHGGTGLCNTEVNTEPDEKTGLLPGNWSPPLIR
;
A
#
# COMPACT_ATOMS: atom_id res chain seq x y z
N MET A 1 -33.44 -37.51 18.88
CA MET A 1 -32.18 -37.77 18.13
C MET A 1 -31.81 -36.50 17.35
N LYS A 2 -30.88 -35.68 17.87
CA LYS A 2 -30.43 -34.43 17.23
C LYS A 2 -29.06 -34.69 16.59
N LYS A 3 -28.91 -34.29 15.32
CA LYS A 3 -27.74 -34.55 14.47
C LYS A 3 -26.53 -33.76 14.98
N PHE A 4 -25.49 -34.47 15.41
CA PHE A 4 -24.20 -33.92 15.82
C PHE A 4 -23.40 -33.56 14.57
N THR A 5 -23.08 -32.28 14.38
CA THR A 5 -22.39 -31.79 13.18
C THR A 5 -20.88 -31.77 13.44
N TRP A 6 -20.13 -32.51 12.60
CA TRP A 6 -18.68 -32.69 12.68
C TRP A 6 -17.85 -31.39 12.60
N ARG A 7 -18.47 -30.28 12.21
CA ARG A 7 -17.84 -28.96 12.16
C ARG A 7 -17.51 -28.37 13.54
N LEU A 8 -18.22 -28.77 14.60
CA LEU A 8 -17.92 -28.32 15.97
C LEU A 8 -16.67 -29.01 16.54
N LEU A 9 -16.39 -30.26 16.14
CA LEU A 9 -15.23 -31.01 16.63
C LEU A 9 -13.91 -30.48 16.05
N ALA A 10 -13.93 -29.98 14.81
CA ALA A 10 -12.77 -29.36 14.17
C ALA A 10 -12.36 -28.03 14.82
N LEU A 11 -13.32 -27.24 15.30
CA LEU A 11 -13.06 -26.00 16.05
C LEU A 11 -12.54 -26.27 17.46
N LEU A 12 -12.98 -27.37 18.10
CA LEU A 12 -12.50 -27.78 19.41
C LEU A 12 -11.06 -28.33 19.38
N LEU A 13 -10.62 -28.94 18.27
CA LEU A 13 -9.21 -29.35 18.11
C LEU A 13 -8.27 -28.16 17.84
N ALA A 14 -8.75 -27.09 17.20
CA ALA A 14 -7.93 -25.90 16.94
C ALA A 14 -7.68 -25.03 18.19
N MET A 15 -8.54 -25.13 19.21
CA MET A 15 -8.38 -24.40 20.48
C MET A 15 -7.47 -25.11 21.50
N LEU A 16 -6.98 -26.30 21.19
CA LEU A 16 -6.11 -27.09 22.08
C LEU A 16 -4.64 -26.66 22.07
N PHE A 17 -4.26 -25.64 21.29
CA PHE A 17 -2.88 -25.16 21.17
C PHE A 17 -2.57 -23.84 21.86
N VAL A 18 -3.49 -23.29 22.66
CA VAL A 18 -3.21 -22.05 23.40
C VAL A 18 -3.68 -22.18 24.85
N MET A 19 -2.80 -22.71 25.71
CA MET A 19 -2.78 -22.30 27.10
C MET A 19 -1.36 -21.85 27.50
N PRO A 20 -1.25 -20.78 28.31
CA PRO A 20 0.02 -20.19 28.71
C PRO A 20 0.60 -20.96 29.89
N MET A 21 1.90 -21.27 29.85
CA MET A 21 2.59 -21.73 31.06
C MET A 21 2.97 -20.52 31.91
N LEU A 22 2.42 -20.55 33.12
CA LEU A 22 2.65 -19.65 34.22
C LEU A 22 4.04 -19.89 34.83
N ALA A 23 4.74 -18.79 35.08
CA ALA A 23 5.73 -18.53 36.13
C ALA A 23 6.56 -19.71 36.68
N ALA A 24 7.86 -19.70 36.36
CA ALA A 24 8.89 -20.16 37.28
C ALA A 24 9.58 -18.92 37.88
N CYS A 25 9.41 -18.77 39.18
CA CYS A 25 10.20 -17.92 40.05
C CYS A 25 11.61 -18.54 40.24
N ASN A 26 12.68 -17.74 40.09
CA ASN A 26 13.71 -17.55 41.14
C ASN A 26 15.08 -17.07 40.61
N ASP A 27 15.67 -16.24 41.47
CA ASP A 27 17.06 -15.80 41.66
C ASP A 27 17.81 -15.07 40.52
N PRO A 28 18.15 -13.77 40.68
CA PRO A 28 18.89 -13.01 39.66
C PRO A 28 20.38 -13.38 39.53
N ASP A 29 20.92 -14.29 40.35
CA ASP A 29 22.36 -14.52 40.44
C ASP A 29 22.84 -15.91 39.94
N ASP A 30 21.95 -16.75 39.39
CA ASP A 30 22.29 -18.14 39.02
C ASP A 30 21.85 -18.53 37.60
N GLN A 31 22.25 -17.74 36.58
CA GLN A 31 22.13 -18.18 35.18
C GLN A 31 23.48 -18.65 34.58
N PRO A 32 23.52 -19.87 34.00
CA PRO A 32 24.67 -20.41 33.24
C PRO A 32 24.94 -19.60 31.96
N PRO A 33 26.13 -19.74 31.34
CA PRO A 33 26.56 -18.90 30.23
C PRO A 33 25.57 -18.95 29.05
N ASP A 34 25.24 -17.75 28.56
CA ASP A 34 24.42 -17.46 27.37
C ASP A 34 24.91 -18.28 26.16
N ASP A 35 24.24 -19.40 25.89
CA ASP A 35 24.40 -20.19 24.68
C ASP A 35 23.52 -19.64 23.56
N GLY A 36 23.58 -18.33 23.33
CA GLY A 36 23.22 -17.68 22.07
C GLY A 36 21.89 -18.15 21.52
N GLY A 37 20.81 -17.72 22.17
CA GLY A 37 19.43 -18.10 21.87
C GLY A 37 19.13 -18.30 20.40
N GLY A 38 18.50 -19.45 20.10
CA GLY A 38 17.92 -19.77 18.81
C GLY A 38 16.89 -18.71 18.41
N GLY A 39 17.33 -17.68 17.70
CA GLY A 39 16.45 -16.83 16.92
C GLY A 39 15.82 -17.69 15.84
N GLU A 40 14.49 -17.69 15.76
CA GLU A 40 13.84 -18.16 14.54
C GLU A 40 14.50 -17.46 13.34
N PRO A 41 14.84 -18.18 12.26
CA PRO A 41 15.47 -17.56 11.12
C PRO A 41 14.56 -16.46 10.60
N THR A 42 15.03 -15.21 10.65
CA THR A 42 14.38 -14.09 9.99
C THR A 42 14.44 -14.34 8.49
N VAL A 43 13.35 -14.86 7.92
CA VAL A 43 13.23 -15.00 6.47
C VAL A 43 13.19 -13.60 5.88
N GLU A 44 14.29 -13.21 5.25
CA GLU A 44 14.37 -11.97 4.49
C GLU A 44 13.34 -12.02 3.35
N LYS A 45 12.39 -11.09 3.35
CA LYS A 45 11.36 -10.99 2.31
C LYS A 45 11.81 -9.99 1.27
N GLU A 46 12.00 -10.48 0.05
CA GLU A 46 12.27 -9.65 -1.13
C GLU A 46 10.98 -8.98 -1.60
N ILE A 47 11.06 -7.67 -1.91
CA ILE A 47 9.95 -6.88 -2.45
C ILE A 47 10.43 -6.17 -3.71
N ASP A 48 9.73 -6.40 -4.82
CA ASP A 48 9.97 -5.65 -6.06
C ASP A 48 9.27 -4.29 -6.01
N ILE A 49 10.00 -3.21 -6.26
CA ILE A 49 9.48 -1.83 -6.16
C ILE A 49 9.29 -1.21 -7.55
N TYR A 50 8.09 -0.69 -7.79
CA TYR A 50 7.70 0.05 -8.98
C TYR A 50 7.44 1.51 -8.63
N PHE A 51 7.88 2.43 -9.49
CA PHE A 51 7.61 3.86 -9.33
C PHE A 51 6.59 4.33 -10.36
N ILE A 52 5.58 5.08 -9.90
CA ILE A 52 4.70 5.85 -10.78
C ILE A 52 5.11 7.31 -10.62
N ALA A 53 5.77 7.87 -11.65
CA ALA A 53 6.18 9.26 -11.66
C ALA A 53 5.62 10.01 -12.87
N GLY A 54 5.38 11.31 -12.70
CA GLY A 54 4.97 12.20 -13.79
C GLY A 54 3.90 13.22 -13.40
N GLN A 55 3.24 13.76 -14.42
CA GLN A 55 2.26 14.84 -14.28
C GLN A 55 0.84 14.35 -13.97
N SER A 56 -0.18 15.13 -14.34
CA SER A 56 -1.61 14.91 -14.06
C SER A 56 -2.10 13.49 -14.41
N ASN A 57 -1.72 12.93 -15.55
CA ASN A 57 -2.15 11.59 -15.94
C ASN A 57 -1.56 10.50 -15.04
N ALA A 58 -0.31 10.67 -14.58
CA ALA A 58 0.32 9.75 -13.63
C ALA A 58 -0.27 9.93 -12.22
N ALA A 59 -0.59 11.17 -11.84
CA ALA A 59 -1.29 11.46 -10.59
C ALA A 59 -2.64 10.74 -10.53
N GLY A 60 -3.29 10.57 -11.68
CA GLY A 60 -4.56 9.89 -11.82
C GLY A 60 -5.70 10.89 -11.71
N THR A 61 -6.02 11.54 -12.82
CA THR A 61 -7.12 12.51 -12.94
C THR A 61 -8.38 11.89 -13.55
N THR A 62 -8.37 10.59 -13.82
CA THR A 62 -9.55 9.87 -14.31
C THR A 62 -10.62 9.88 -13.23
N LYS A 63 -11.82 10.37 -13.55
CA LYS A 63 -12.94 10.45 -12.59
C LYS A 63 -13.52 9.06 -12.37
N ILE A 64 -13.86 8.78 -11.11
CA ILE A 64 -14.67 7.62 -10.76
C ILE A 64 -16.12 7.99 -11.01
N GLU A 65 -16.65 7.57 -12.15
CA GLU A 65 -18.07 7.71 -12.50
C GLU A 65 -18.79 6.38 -12.22
N ASN A 66 -20.04 6.44 -11.75
CA ASN A 66 -20.85 5.24 -11.46
C ASN A 66 -20.18 4.25 -10.49
N ALA A 67 -19.60 4.77 -9.41
CA ALA A 67 -18.84 3.99 -8.43
C ALA A 67 -19.59 2.75 -7.92
N ASP A 68 -20.90 2.86 -7.66
CA ASP A 68 -21.71 1.74 -7.17
C ASP A 68 -21.76 0.57 -8.16
N THR A 69 -21.90 0.85 -9.46
CA THR A 69 -21.88 -0.18 -10.49
C THR A 69 -20.51 -0.81 -10.61
N ILE A 70 -19.45 0.01 -10.65
CA ILE A 70 -18.07 -0.50 -10.77
C ILE A 70 -17.73 -1.39 -9.57
N TYR A 71 -18.10 -1.00 -8.36
CA TYR A 71 -17.82 -1.77 -7.15
C TYR A 71 -18.69 -3.02 -6.98
N ALA A 72 -19.84 -3.08 -7.63
CA ALA A 72 -20.64 -4.31 -7.70
C ALA A 72 -19.96 -5.36 -8.59
N ASP A 73 -19.41 -4.92 -9.73
CA ASP A 73 -18.73 -5.80 -10.69
C ASP A 73 -17.29 -6.14 -10.26
N TYR A 74 -16.61 -5.22 -9.57
CA TYR A 74 -15.20 -5.29 -9.17
C TYR A 74 -15.00 -4.81 -7.72
N PRO A 75 -15.41 -5.59 -6.72
CA PRO A 75 -15.35 -5.19 -5.30
C PRO A 75 -13.94 -4.92 -4.77
N GLU A 76 -12.92 -5.53 -5.37
CA GLU A 76 -11.51 -5.28 -5.07
C GLU A 76 -11.09 -3.83 -5.33
N LEU A 77 -11.73 -3.16 -6.30
CA LEU A 77 -11.45 -1.75 -6.60
C LEU A 77 -11.94 -0.80 -5.50
N LYS A 78 -12.84 -1.25 -4.63
CA LYS A 78 -13.33 -0.49 -3.47
C LYS A 78 -12.49 -0.75 -2.22
N ASN A 79 -12.23 -2.03 -1.97
CA ASN A 79 -11.71 -2.49 -0.69
C ASN A 79 -10.18 -2.57 -0.65
N GLY A 80 -9.53 -2.60 -1.82
CA GLY A 80 -8.12 -2.91 -1.96
C GLY A 80 -7.92 -4.17 -2.79
N THR A 81 -6.93 -4.14 -3.69
CA THR A 81 -6.39 -5.30 -4.38
C THR A 81 -5.65 -6.20 -3.40
N ASP A 82 -5.26 -7.38 -3.90
CA ASP A 82 -4.52 -8.44 -3.20
C ASP A 82 -3.44 -7.89 -2.24
N PRO A 83 -3.31 -8.38 -0.98
CA PRO A 83 -2.26 -7.98 -0.02
C PRO A 83 -0.81 -8.10 -0.52
N TYR A 84 -0.57 -8.73 -1.68
CA TYR A 84 0.74 -8.87 -2.29
C TYR A 84 1.15 -7.69 -3.19
N ILE A 85 0.24 -6.74 -3.46
CA ILE A 85 0.57 -5.46 -4.11
C ILE A 85 0.33 -4.31 -3.13
N LEU A 86 1.43 -3.79 -2.59
CA LEU A 86 1.44 -2.66 -1.68
C LEU A 86 1.52 -1.34 -2.45
N TYR A 87 0.98 -0.27 -1.87
CA TYR A 87 0.97 1.06 -2.46
C TYR A 87 1.22 2.12 -1.39
N ALA A 88 2.07 3.09 -1.71
CA ALA A 88 2.33 4.27 -0.90
C ALA A 88 2.76 5.45 -1.79
N GLY A 89 2.96 6.62 -1.18
CA GLY A 89 3.58 7.78 -1.82
C GLY A 89 2.67 9.00 -1.84
N ASN A 90 2.82 9.85 -2.84
CA ASN A 90 2.10 11.12 -2.93
C ASN A 90 1.59 11.43 -4.34
N SER A 91 0.41 12.05 -4.37
CA SER A 91 -0.24 12.50 -5.58
C SER A 91 -0.71 13.93 -5.42
N ALA A 92 -0.23 14.83 -6.28
CA ALA A 92 -0.65 16.22 -6.31
C ALA A 92 -1.34 16.56 -7.63
N GLY A 93 -2.47 17.27 -7.54
CA GLY A 93 -3.11 17.88 -8.72
C GLY A 93 -2.34 19.10 -9.24
N ASN A 94 -2.94 19.88 -10.13
CA ASN A 94 -2.36 21.13 -10.65
C ASN A 94 -2.24 22.27 -9.61
N SER A 95 -2.61 22.03 -8.35
CA SER A 95 -2.54 23.02 -7.27
C SER A 95 -1.57 22.52 -6.19
N PRO A 96 -0.60 23.36 -5.75
CA PRO A 96 0.48 22.97 -4.86
C PRO A 96 -0.02 22.60 -3.46
N ASN A 97 -1.20 23.10 -3.08
CA ASN A 97 -1.84 22.84 -1.79
C ASN A 97 -2.70 21.57 -1.78
N ASN A 98 -2.77 20.82 -2.88
CA ASN A 98 -3.62 19.64 -3.02
C ASN A 98 -2.80 18.35 -3.20
N THR A 99 -1.78 18.18 -2.35
CA THR A 99 -1.01 16.93 -2.27
C THR A 99 -1.71 15.95 -1.32
N VAL A 100 -2.04 14.77 -1.81
CA VAL A 100 -2.52 13.64 -1.03
C VAL A 100 -1.36 12.70 -0.76
N THR A 101 -1.12 12.36 0.50
CA THR A 101 -0.15 11.35 0.91
C THR A 101 -0.87 10.04 1.22
N TYR A 102 -0.34 8.95 0.72
CA TYR A 102 -0.82 7.59 0.91
C TYR A 102 0.20 6.79 1.70
N ASN A 103 -0.22 6.29 2.85
CA ASN A 103 0.56 5.31 3.61
C ASN A 103 0.45 3.94 2.94
N TRP A 104 1.37 3.04 3.31
CA TRP A 104 1.36 1.66 2.82
C TRP A 104 0.00 0.99 3.02
N GLY A 105 -0.56 0.50 1.92
CA GLY A 105 -1.83 -0.24 1.89
C GLY A 105 -2.07 -0.89 0.54
N GLY A 106 -3.19 -1.61 0.40
CA GLY A 106 -3.58 -2.19 -0.90
C GLY A 106 -4.00 -1.14 -1.92
N VAL A 107 -3.79 -1.43 -3.20
CA VAL A 107 -4.21 -0.54 -4.30
C VAL A 107 -5.73 -0.56 -4.46
N LYS A 108 -6.36 0.59 -4.66
CA LYS A 108 -7.80 0.71 -4.92
C LYS A 108 -8.09 1.95 -5.74
N MET A 109 -9.33 2.11 -6.20
CA MET A 109 -9.77 3.41 -6.71
C MET A 109 -9.83 4.45 -5.59
N GLY A 110 -9.67 5.73 -5.95
CA GLY A 110 -9.58 6.84 -5.00
C GLY A 110 -8.16 7.18 -4.58
N LEU A 111 -7.15 6.54 -5.19
CA LEU A 111 -5.72 6.80 -4.99
C LEU A 111 -5.13 7.75 -6.06
N GLY A 112 -5.99 8.44 -6.82
CA GLY A 112 -5.62 9.40 -7.86
C GLY A 112 -5.17 10.76 -7.33
N SER A 113 -5.44 11.85 -8.06
CA SER A 113 -5.16 13.22 -7.59
C SER A 113 -6.04 13.67 -6.43
N ASN A 114 -7.11 12.92 -6.14
CA ASN A 114 -7.97 13.03 -4.96
C ASN A 114 -8.83 11.75 -4.85
N ALA A 115 -9.66 11.65 -3.82
CA ALA A 115 -10.49 10.48 -3.53
C ALA A 115 -11.55 10.15 -4.61
N ASN A 116 -11.89 11.10 -5.49
CA ASN A 116 -12.84 10.89 -6.60
C ASN A 116 -12.14 10.50 -7.91
N ASN A 117 -10.82 10.32 -7.87
CA ASN A 117 -10.04 9.96 -9.04
C ASN A 117 -9.22 8.69 -8.82
N PHE A 118 -8.82 8.08 -9.94
CA PHE A 118 -7.87 6.98 -9.97
C PHE A 118 -6.87 7.18 -11.10
N GLY A 119 -5.73 6.51 -11.00
CA GLY A 119 -4.67 6.55 -12.01
C GLY A 119 -4.24 5.16 -12.47
N PRO A 120 -3.04 5.07 -13.08
CA PRO A 120 -2.52 3.81 -13.62
C PRO A 120 -2.26 2.75 -12.54
N GLU A 121 -2.16 3.12 -11.26
CA GLU A 121 -1.92 2.20 -10.15
C GLU A 121 -2.90 1.02 -10.14
N VAL A 122 -4.18 1.27 -10.44
CA VAL A 122 -5.22 0.23 -10.42
C VAL A 122 -4.99 -0.81 -11.51
N GLY A 123 -4.65 -0.35 -12.72
CA GLY A 123 -4.35 -1.24 -13.85
C GLY A 123 -3.04 -2.00 -13.64
N MET A 124 -2.02 -1.32 -13.11
CA MET A 124 -0.74 -1.95 -12.75
C MET A 124 -0.95 -3.03 -11.71
N ALA A 125 -1.68 -2.76 -10.63
CA ALA A 125 -1.97 -3.75 -9.58
C ALA A 125 -2.67 -4.98 -10.16
N LYS A 126 -3.68 -4.78 -11.02
CA LYS A 126 -4.39 -5.89 -11.68
C LYS A 126 -3.47 -6.80 -12.49
N GLU A 127 -2.51 -6.23 -13.21
CA GLU A 127 -1.57 -7.02 -14.00
C GLU A 127 -0.51 -7.69 -13.12
N LEU A 128 0.06 -6.94 -12.17
CA LEU A 128 1.10 -7.44 -11.25
C LEU A 128 0.58 -8.58 -10.37
N SER A 129 -0.68 -8.54 -9.92
CA SER A 129 -1.29 -9.60 -9.10
C SER A 129 -1.30 -10.98 -9.78
N LYS A 130 -1.13 -11.07 -11.10
CA LYS A 130 -0.97 -12.36 -11.78
C LYS A 130 0.34 -13.08 -11.40
N TYR A 131 1.36 -12.33 -10.99
CA TYR A 131 2.68 -12.84 -10.62
C TYR A 131 2.98 -12.71 -9.12
N TYR A 132 2.55 -11.61 -8.50
CA TYR A 132 2.71 -11.36 -7.06
C TYR A 132 1.42 -11.73 -6.35
N ASN A 133 1.40 -12.92 -5.73
CA ASN A 133 0.21 -13.47 -5.08
C ASN A 133 0.59 -14.58 -4.09
N ALA A 134 -0.42 -15.15 -3.44
CA ALA A 134 -0.24 -16.20 -2.44
C ALA A 134 0.43 -17.47 -2.98
N GLU A 135 0.24 -17.82 -4.25
CA GLU A 135 0.82 -19.03 -4.85
C GLU A 135 2.33 -18.90 -5.06
N THR A 136 2.79 -17.71 -5.46
CA THR A 136 4.21 -17.42 -5.66
C THR A 136 4.91 -16.98 -4.38
N GLY A 137 4.15 -16.48 -3.40
CA GLY A 137 4.66 -15.88 -2.17
C GLY A 137 5.40 -14.56 -2.37
N LYS A 138 5.39 -14.01 -3.59
CA LYS A 138 6.10 -12.78 -3.95
C LYS A 138 5.26 -11.55 -3.66
N VAL A 139 5.92 -10.47 -3.28
CA VAL A 139 5.29 -9.18 -2.96
C VAL A 139 5.89 -8.08 -3.82
N ALA A 140 5.05 -7.15 -4.28
CA ALA A 140 5.48 -5.93 -4.95
C ALA A 140 4.97 -4.69 -4.21
N GLY A 141 5.72 -3.60 -4.32
CA GLY A 141 5.35 -2.28 -3.83
C GLY A 141 5.28 -1.27 -4.97
N ILE A 142 4.26 -0.43 -4.98
CA ILE A 142 4.12 0.71 -5.88
C ILE A 142 4.32 1.98 -5.05
N ILE A 143 5.29 2.80 -5.42
CA ILE A 143 5.52 4.12 -4.84
C ILE A 143 5.08 5.17 -5.86
N LYS A 144 3.99 5.89 -5.57
CA LYS A 144 3.51 6.98 -6.42
C LYS A 144 4.19 8.29 -6.07
N TYR A 145 4.53 9.04 -7.11
CA TYR A 145 5.27 10.27 -7.03
C TYR A 145 4.91 11.24 -8.15
N THR A 146 3.85 12.02 -7.95
CA THR A 146 3.22 12.70 -9.10
C THR A 146 2.76 14.10 -8.75
N HIS A 147 2.86 15.01 -9.72
CA HIS A 147 2.46 16.40 -9.55
C HIS A 147 1.92 16.99 -10.86
N GLY A 148 0.64 17.35 -10.88
CA GLY A 148 -0.03 17.91 -12.05
C GLY A 148 0.57 19.25 -12.50
N GLY A 149 0.64 19.48 -13.81
CA GLY A 149 1.15 20.73 -14.37
C GLY A 149 2.66 20.91 -14.32
N THR A 150 3.42 19.82 -14.10
CA THR A 150 4.88 19.83 -14.16
C THR A 150 5.40 19.48 -15.55
N GLY A 151 6.44 20.18 -16.01
CA GLY A 151 7.18 19.88 -17.24
C GLY A 151 8.57 19.31 -16.94
N LEU A 152 9.17 18.60 -17.90
CA LEU A 152 10.56 18.14 -17.82
C LEU A 152 11.56 19.30 -17.86
N CYS A 153 11.23 20.33 -18.63
CA CYS A 153 12.00 21.56 -18.73
C CYS A 153 11.23 22.67 -18.01
N ASN A 154 11.93 23.55 -17.31
CA ASN A 154 11.34 24.72 -16.64
C ASN A 154 10.93 25.83 -17.65
N THR A 155 10.50 25.47 -18.86
CA THR A 155 10.46 26.40 -20.01
C THR A 155 9.19 26.37 -20.85
N GLU A 156 8.06 25.86 -20.36
CA GLU A 156 6.75 26.14 -20.97
C GLU A 156 5.76 26.34 -19.81
N VAL A 157 5.32 27.55 -19.46
CA VAL A 157 4.56 28.51 -20.27
C VAL A 157 4.88 29.95 -19.80
N ASN A 158 4.79 30.94 -20.70
CA ASN A 158 4.90 32.38 -20.46
C ASN A 158 4.19 32.92 -19.20
N THR A 159 4.82 32.78 -18.05
CA THR A 159 4.61 33.65 -16.90
C THR A 159 5.99 33.96 -16.36
N GLU A 160 6.36 35.23 -16.44
CA GLU A 160 7.29 35.86 -15.50
C GLU A 160 7.19 35.18 -14.12
N PRO A 161 8.28 35.08 -13.34
CA PRO A 161 8.22 34.57 -11.98
C PRO A 161 7.24 35.45 -11.19
N ASP A 162 5.99 35.01 -11.12
CA ASP A 162 4.94 35.78 -10.54
C ASP A 162 5.03 35.56 -9.03
N GLU A 163 5.59 36.56 -8.37
CA GLU A 163 5.59 36.77 -6.93
C GLU A 163 4.16 36.70 -6.30
N LYS A 164 3.09 36.51 -7.09
CA LYS A 164 1.68 36.36 -6.69
C LYS A 164 1.02 35.01 -7.02
N THR A 165 1.61 34.05 -7.75
CA THR A 165 0.95 32.73 -8.01
C THR A 165 1.59 31.54 -7.32
N GLY A 166 2.83 31.64 -6.81
CA GLY A 166 3.39 30.61 -5.93
C GLY A 166 3.54 29.21 -6.57
N LEU A 167 3.65 29.13 -7.90
CA LEU A 167 3.99 27.93 -8.65
C LEU A 167 5.40 28.15 -9.23
N LEU A 168 6.37 27.25 -9.18
CA LEU A 168 6.33 25.80 -9.31
C LEU A 168 7.60 25.22 -8.63
N PRO A 169 7.55 24.07 -7.93
CA PRO A 169 8.71 23.19 -7.99
C PRO A 169 8.73 22.55 -9.39
N GLY A 170 9.48 23.18 -10.28
CA GLY A 170 10.28 22.38 -11.20
C GLY A 170 11.12 21.44 -10.33
N ASN A 171 11.14 20.16 -10.72
CA ASN A 171 11.70 19.03 -9.98
C ASN A 171 10.76 18.44 -8.94
N TRP A 172 10.39 17.19 -9.20
CA TRP A 172 10.44 16.11 -8.22
C TRP A 172 10.29 16.58 -6.76
N SER A 173 9.08 16.49 -6.19
CA SER A 173 8.79 16.68 -4.75
C SER A 173 8.90 15.38 -3.91
N PRO A 174 10.08 14.99 -3.34
CA PRO A 174 10.39 13.66 -2.77
C PRO A 174 9.30 13.12 -1.83
N PRO A 175 9.01 11.81 -1.84
CA PRO A 175 7.89 11.28 -1.07
C PRO A 175 8.19 11.46 0.42
N LEU A 176 7.26 12.07 1.15
CA LEU A 176 7.22 11.94 2.60
C LEU A 176 6.46 10.65 2.93
N ILE A 177 7.19 9.53 2.93
CA ILE A 177 6.68 8.27 3.48
C ILE A 177 6.78 8.41 5.00
N ARG A 178 5.64 8.44 5.70
CA ARG A 178 5.58 8.45 7.18
C ARG A 178 5.17 7.09 7.71
#